data_AF-A0ABD2QI34-F1
#
_entry.id   AF-A0ABD2QI34-F1
#
_cell.length_a   1.000
_cell.length_b   1.000
_cell.length_c   1.000
_cell.angle_alpha   90.00
_cell.angle_beta   90.00
_cell.angle_gamma   90.00
#
_symmetry.space_group_name_H-M   'P 1'
#
loop_
_entity.id
_entity.type
_entity.pdbx_description
1 polymer ?
#
loop_
_entity_poly.entity_id
_entity_poly.type
_entity_poly.pdbx_seq_one_letter_code
_entity_poly.pdbx_strand_id
1 'polypeptide(L)'
;MRPKKEKQQATPLTQFKWTPDAEIKLFQSLIFFKPLGINRHFNIMLIAHYLSAALAQSVKISDIYSHLNTLYDMKELNQAEESPFSEVPVDFQMPSDLLLEAEKRPLKEIASAKKSKKIKRESDDDRSSNYRNKLLNGNKGTFLIFSKMVLILGMEGSANKLGVGIVKDGQVLSNPRVTYITPTGEGFQPTETARHHQSKIVPLVRQALKEAGVEPHELDAIAYTKGPGMGAPLISVAIVARTLSLLWKKPLIGANHCVGHIEMGREVTGAKDPIVLYVSGCNTQVIAYSFQTYRIFGETIDIGIGNCLDRFARIVKLSNDPCPGYNIEIAARKGKRFLELPYVVKGMDVSFSGILTQLEEHADRYLASGEYTIEDLCFSLQETVFAMCVEITERTMAHTDSKEVLIVGGVGCNKRLQEMMGVMAEERGAVLYATDERYCIDNGAMIAQVGLEMFKTGQLTPLKESTITQRFRTDEVDILWRDK
;
A
#
# COMPACT_ATOMS: atom_id res chain seq x y z
N MET A 1 -1.14 66.61 27.74
CA MET A 1 -1.09 65.64 28.86
C MET A 1 -2.46 65.00 29.01
N ARG A 2 -2.61 63.74 28.61
CA ARG A 2 -3.79 62.90 28.91
C ARG A 2 -3.34 61.78 29.85
N PRO A 3 -4.14 61.43 30.88
CA PRO A 3 -3.69 60.57 31.97
C PRO A 3 -3.60 59.11 31.55
N LYS A 4 -2.61 58.40 32.12
CA LYS A 4 -2.38 56.96 31.94
C LYS A 4 -3.58 56.18 32.51
N LYS A 5 -4.17 55.31 31.70
CA LYS A 5 -5.14 54.31 32.16
C LYS A 5 -4.40 53.26 32.99
N GLU A 6 -4.82 53.10 34.24
CA GLU A 6 -4.41 52.04 35.14
C GLU A 6 -4.82 50.67 34.56
N LYS A 7 -3.86 49.74 34.57
CA LYS A 7 -4.08 48.34 34.19
C LYS A 7 -4.94 47.68 35.27
N GLN A 8 -6.10 47.15 34.86
CA GLN A 8 -6.90 46.25 35.68
C GLN A 8 -6.05 45.03 36.07
N GLN A 9 -5.92 44.81 37.39
CA GLN A 9 -5.31 43.61 37.96
C GLN A 9 -6.18 42.39 37.63
N ALA A 10 -5.59 41.40 36.96
CA ALA A 10 -6.22 40.11 36.71
C ALA A 10 -6.34 39.33 38.03
N THR A 11 -7.52 38.77 38.26
CA THR A 11 -7.86 37.86 39.35
C THR A 11 -6.93 36.63 39.35
N PRO A 12 -6.48 36.08 40.49
CA PRO A 12 -5.60 34.90 40.49
C PRO A 12 -6.39 33.68 39.97
N LEU A 13 -5.88 33.05 38.91
CA LEU A 13 -6.36 31.76 38.42
C LEU A 13 -6.15 30.72 39.53
N THR A 14 -7.22 30.01 39.90
CA THR A 14 -7.17 28.89 40.86
C THR A 14 -6.14 27.86 40.40
N GLN A 15 -5.04 27.74 41.15
CA GLN A 15 -3.96 26.78 40.94
C GLN A 15 -4.47 25.36 41.24
N PHE A 16 -4.16 24.38 40.38
CA PHE A 16 -4.52 22.98 40.62
C PHE A 16 -3.93 22.50 41.95
N LYS A 17 -4.75 21.84 42.78
CA LYS A 17 -4.32 21.36 44.11
C LYS A 17 -3.72 19.97 43.98
N TRP A 18 -2.43 19.85 44.26
CA TRP A 18 -1.72 18.57 44.28
C TRP A 18 -2.07 17.77 45.54
N THR A 19 -2.71 16.63 45.35
CA THR A 19 -2.96 15.61 46.40
C THR A 19 -1.96 14.47 46.26
N PRO A 20 -1.74 13.65 47.30
CA PRO A 20 -0.87 12.47 47.20
C PRO A 20 -1.24 11.55 46.02
N ASP A 21 -2.54 11.35 45.76
CA ASP A 21 -3.01 10.58 44.62
C ASP A 21 -2.64 11.22 43.28
N ALA A 22 -2.75 12.55 43.17
CA ALA A 22 -2.35 13.29 41.97
C ALA A 22 -0.83 13.21 41.73
N GLU A 23 -0.03 13.24 42.79
CA GLU A 23 1.42 13.07 42.71
C GLU A 23 1.79 11.65 42.26
N ILE A 24 1.15 10.61 42.81
CA ILE A 24 1.36 9.22 42.37
C ILE A 24 1.04 9.07 40.88
N LYS A 25 -0.07 9.65 40.42
CA LYS A 25 -0.45 9.61 39.00
C LYS A 25 0.51 10.41 38.11
N LEU A 26 1.06 11.51 38.61
CA LEU A 26 2.10 12.25 37.91
C LEU A 26 3.36 11.40 37.76
N PHE A 27 3.88 10.81 38.84
CA PHE A 27 5.06 9.95 38.76
C PHE A 27 4.85 8.73 37.85
N GLN A 28 3.67 8.10 37.89
CA GLN A 28 3.32 7.02 36.95
C GLN A 28 3.39 7.48 35.49
N SER A 29 2.92 8.69 35.19
CA SER A 29 2.99 9.24 33.83
C SER A 29 4.42 9.57 33.39
N LEU A 30 5.30 9.97 34.32
CA LEU A 30 6.70 10.31 34.04
C LEU A 30 7.56 9.09 33.69
N ILE A 31 7.13 7.88 34.05
CA ILE A 31 7.79 6.63 33.63
C ILE A 31 7.69 6.45 32.10
N PHE A 32 6.56 6.83 31.53
CA PHE A 32 6.28 6.63 30.10
C PHE A 32 6.58 7.87 29.26
N PHE A 33 6.43 9.06 29.84
CA PHE A 33 6.54 10.33 29.12
C PHE A 33 7.56 11.23 29.81
N LYS A 34 8.64 11.54 29.11
CA LYS A 34 9.71 12.39 29.62
C LYS A 34 9.42 13.87 29.27
N PRO A 35 9.15 14.77 30.24
CA PRO A 35 8.83 16.18 29.96
C PRO A 35 10.09 17.03 29.67
N LEU A 36 11.13 16.43 29.08
CA LEU A 36 12.44 17.03 28.80
C LEU A 36 12.83 16.78 27.34
N GLY A 37 13.78 17.57 26.84
CA GLY A 37 14.36 17.44 25.50
C GLY A 37 13.51 18.08 24.40
N ILE A 38 13.73 17.63 23.16
CA ILE A 38 13.11 18.18 21.95
C ILE A 38 11.59 17.97 21.96
N ASN A 39 11.14 16.80 22.43
CA ASN A 39 9.73 16.42 22.45
C ASN A 39 9.00 16.83 23.74
N ARG A 40 9.62 17.67 24.60
CA ARG A 40 9.06 18.04 25.92
C ARG A 40 7.62 18.57 25.87
N HIS A 41 7.29 19.35 24.84
CA HIS A 41 5.96 19.96 24.69
C HIS A 41 4.88 18.94 24.29
N PHE A 42 5.27 17.90 23.55
CA PHE A 42 4.38 16.80 23.21
C PHE A 42 4.19 15.87 24.41
N ASN A 43 5.28 15.49 25.07
CA ASN A 43 5.24 14.59 26.23
C ASN A 43 4.46 15.20 27.40
N ILE A 44 4.60 16.51 27.66
CA ILE A 44 3.82 17.17 28.72
C ILE A 44 2.33 17.23 28.41
N MET A 45 1.95 17.29 27.13
CA MET A 45 0.55 17.22 26.71
C MET A 45 -0.04 15.83 26.99
N LEU A 46 0.73 14.77 26.73
CA LEU A 46 0.33 13.39 27.05
C LEU A 46 0.19 13.17 28.57
N ILE A 47 1.12 13.72 29.35
CA ILE A 47 1.04 13.72 30.82
C ILE A 47 -0.24 14.43 31.29
N ALA A 48 -0.53 15.62 30.75
CA ALA A 48 -1.74 16.36 31.10
C ALA A 48 -3.02 15.60 30.74
N HIS A 49 -3.06 14.94 29.58
CA HIS A 49 -4.18 14.11 29.17
C HIS A 49 -4.37 12.91 30.10
N TYR A 50 -3.29 12.18 30.39
CA TYR A 50 -3.32 11.02 31.29
C TYR A 50 -3.79 11.41 32.70
N LEU A 51 -3.22 12.48 33.26
CA LEU A 51 -3.62 13.00 34.56
C LEU A 51 -5.09 13.43 34.59
N SER A 52 -5.54 14.10 33.53
CA SER A 52 -6.93 14.56 33.47
C SER A 52 -7.92 13.41 33.41
N ALA A 53 -7.58 12.34 32.69
CA ALA A 53 -8.36 11.12 32.63
C ALA A 53 -8.34 10.36 33.97
N ALA A 54 -7.16 10.20 34.59
CA ALA A 54 -6.99 9.43 35.81
C ALA A 54 -7.65 10.09 37.04
N LEU A 55 -7.70 11.42 37.09
CA LEU A 55 -8.26 12.19 38.20
C LEU A 55 -9.70 12.66 37.93
N ALA A 56 -10.25 12.34 36.75
CA ALA A 56 -11.54 12.84 36.28
C ALA A 56 -11.71 14.37 36.42
N GLN A 57 -10.61 15.12 36.27
CA GLN A 57 -10.55 16.57 36.46
C GLN A 57 -9.60 17.17 35.42
N SER A 58 -9.95 18.30 34.82
CA SER A 58 -9.05 18.98 33.86
C SER A 58 -7.78 19.49 34.56
N VAL A 59 -6.61 18.96 34.16
CA VAL A 59 -5.29 19.41 34.61
C VAL A 59 -4.62 20.22 33.50
N LYS A 60 -4.22 21.46 33.78
CA LYS A 60 -3.53 22.30 32.78
C LYS A 60 -2.04 22.00 32.75
N ILE A 61 -1.44 22.11 31.57
CA ILE A 61 0.01 21.98 31.36
C ILE A 61 0.80 22.97 32.23
N SER A 62 0.29 24.19 32.42
CA SER A 62 0.93 25.20 33.27
C SER A 62 1.04 24.75 34.73
N ASP A 63 0.03 24.05 35.24
CA ASP A 63 0.03 23.56 36.63
C ASP A 63 1.05 22.44 36.82
N ILE A 64 1.20 21.58 35.83
CA ILE A 64 2.18 20.48 35.82
C ILE A 64 3.60 21.05 35.77
N TYR A 65 3.90 21.98 34.86
CA TYR A 65 5.22 22.62 34.84
C TYR A 65 5.50 23.40 36.12
N SER A 66 4.52 24.14 36.64
CA SER A 66 4.68 24.85 37.91
C SER A 66 5.05 23.90 39.04
N HIS A 67 4.47 22.71 39.09
CA HIS A 67 4.75 21.72 40.12
C HIS A 67 6.07 20.98 39.89
N LEU A 68 6.38 20.57 38.66
CA LEU A 68 7.67 19.96 38.32
C LEU A 68 8.84 20.90 38.62
N ASN A 69 8.67 22.21 38.39
CA ASN A 69 9.67 23.22 38.76
C ASN A 69 9.86 23.38 40.28
N THR A 70 8.92 22.91 41.11
CA THR A 70 9.11 22.86 42.58
C THR A 70 9.86 21.61 43.02
N LEU A 71 9.85 20.55 42.19
CA LEU A 71 10.47 19.26 42.50
C LEU A 71 11.87 19.13 41.87
N TYR A 72 12.09 19.73 40.70
CA TYR A 72 13.28 19.58 39.88
C TYR A 72 13.72 20.91 39.28
N ASP A 73 15.03 21.07 39.06
CA ASP A 73 15.54 22.10 38.15
C ASP A 73 15.32 21.64 36.70
N MET A 74 14.11 21.91 36.20
CA MET A 74 13.73 21.54 34.83
C MET A 74 14.57 22.23 33.76
N LYS A 75 15.19 23.37 34.08
CA LYS A 75 16.01 24.11 33.12
C LYS A 75 17.34 23.42 32.92
N GLU A 76 18.00 23.04 34.00
CA GLU A 76 19.26 22.28 33.97
C GLU A 76 19.05 20.89 33.35
N LEU A 77 17.99 20.18 33.78
CA LEU A 77 17.63 18.87 33.21
C LEU A 77 17.39 18.91 31.71
N ASN A 78 16.77 19.98 31.20
CA ASN A 78 16.51 20.12 29.78
C ASN A 78 17.76 20.52 28.97
N GLN A 79 18.76 21.14 29.61
CA GLN A 79 20.06 21.44 29.00
C GLN A 79 20.99 20.22 28.96
N ALA A 80 20.82 19.29 29.90
CA ALA A 80 21.58 18.04 29.95
C ALA A 80 21.11 16.97 28.93
N GLU A 81 19.99 17.20 28.23
CA GLU A 81 19.51 16.28 27.19
C GLU A 81 20.35 16.40 25.92
N GLU A 82 20.96 15.30 25.49
CA GLU A 82 21.63 15.23 24.19
C GLU A 82 20.61 15.20 23.05
N SER A 83 20.72 16.16 22.13
CA SER A 83 19.95 16.16 20.88
C SER A 83 20.51 15.10 19.92
N PRO A 84 19.70 14.18 19.37
CA PRO A 84 20.15 13.29 18.30
C PRO A 84 20.33 14.02 16.96
N PHE A 85 19.97 15.31 16.89
CA PHE A 85 20.14 16.14 15.70
C PHE A 85 21.37 17.04 15.87
N SER A 86 22.18 17.12 14.81
CA SER A 86 23.34 18.01 14.75
C SER A 86 22.89 19.47 14.88
N GLU A 87 23.50 20.21 15.81
CA GLU A 87 23.30 21.66 15.96
C GLU A 87 24.12 22.46 14.94
N VAL A 88 24.95 21.80 14.11
CA VAL A 88 25.69 22.46 13.04
C VAL A 88 24.67 22.98 12.02
N PRO A 89 24.57 24.31 11.81
CA PRO A 89 23.72 24.86 10.77
C PRO A 89 24.21 24.33 9.43
N VAL A 90 23.43 23.46 8.81
CA VAL A 90 23.69 23.04 7.43
C VAL A 90 22.97 24.06 6.57
N ASP A 91 23.72 24.94 5.91
CA ASP A 91 23.15 25.76 4.85
C ASP A 91 22.48 24.80 3.86
N PHE A 92 21.18 25.01 3.60
CA PHE A 92 20.47 24.24 2.60
C PHE A 92 21.12 24.51 1.23
N GLN A 93 22.04 23.63 0.84
CA GLN A 93 22.60 23.60 -0.50
C GLN A 93 21.89 22.49 -1.27
N MET A 94 21.16 22.90 -2.30
CA MET A 94 20.76 21.96 -3.35
C MET A 94 22.00 21.25 -3.88
N PRO A 95 21.96 19.91 -4.06
CA PRO A 95 23.02 19.19 -4.76
C PRO A 95 23.35 19.87 -6.09
N SER A 96 24.62 20.13 -6.35
CA SER A 96 25.09 20.91 -7.51
C SER A 96 24.70 20.29 -8.86
N ASP A 97 24.49 18.99 -8.86
CA ASP A 97 23.89 18.16 -9.89
C ASP A 97 22.43 18.55 -10.22
N LEU A 98 21.60 18.88 -9.22
CA LEU A 98 20.23 19.38 -9.43
C LEU A 98 20.21 20.83 -9.96
N LEU A 99 21.21 21.65 -9.62
CA LEU A 99 21.35 23.02 -10.15
C LEU A 99 21.77 23.01 -11.63
N LEU A 100 22.69 22.12 -12.02
CA LEU A 100 23.12 21.96 -13.40
C LEU A 100 22.01 21.47 -14.33
N GLU A 101 21.06 20.67 -13.84
CA GLU A 101 19.87 20.28 -14.59
C GLU A 101 18.85 21.43 -14.73
N ALA A 102 18.72 22.28 -13.71
CA ALA A 102 17.84 23.44 -13.74
C ALA A 102 18.34 24.53 -14.71
N GLU A 103 19.65 24.78 -14.77
CA GLU A 103 20.26 25.80 -15.64
C GLU A 103 20.28 25.40 -17.13
N LYS A 104 20.25 24.11 -17.43
CA LYS A 104 20.22 23.60 -18.83
C LYS A 104 18.85 23.71 -19.51
N ARG A 105 17.80 24.14 -18.80
CA ARG A 105 16.47 24.36 -19.40
C ARG A 105 16.40 25.77 -20.01
N PRO A 106 16.27 25.92 -21.35
CA PRO A 106 16.09 27.25 -21.94
C PRO A 106 14.74 27.84 -21.50
N LEU A 107 14.80 28.99 -20.82
CA LEU A 107 13.68 29.81 -20.34
C LEU A 107 12.72 30.34 -21.45
N LYS A 108 12.89 29.94 -22.72
CA LYS A 108 12.16 30.52 -23.86
C LYS A 108 10.80 29.90 -24.18
N GLU A 109 10.38 28.80 -23.56
CA GLU A 109 9.07 28.20 -23.84
C GLU A 109 7.94 28.57 -22.88
N ILE A 110 8.22 29.30 -21.79
CA ILE A 110 7.17 29.67 -20.81
C ILE A 110 6.48 31.01 -21.17
N ALA A 111 7.03 31.78 -22.11
CA ALA A 111 6.51 33.11 -22.47
C ALA A 111 5.45 33.13 -23.59
N SER A 112 5.30 32.04 -24.37
CA SER A 112 4.34 32.00 -25.50
C SER A 112 2.93 31.55 -25.13
N ALA A 113 2.70 31.04 -23.91
CA ALA A 113 1.38 30.56 -23.47
C ALA A 113 0.49 31.60 -22.77
N LYS A 114 0.92 32.87 -22.63
CA LYS A 114 0.20 33.92 -21.86
C LYS A 114 -0.58 34.95 -22.69
N LYS A 115 -0.85 34.70 -23.97
CA LYS A 115 -1.78 35.57 -24.74
C LYS A 115 -2.95 34.79 -25.32
N SER A 116 -4.14 35.17 -24.83
CA SER A 116 -5.50 34.90 -25.32
C SER A 116 -6.29 33.76 -24.64
N LYS A 117 -7.06 34.13 -23.61
CA LYS A 117 -8.53 33.98 -23.59
C LYS A 117 -9.10 34.73 -22.38
N LYS A 118 -9.70 35.89 -22.64
CA LYS A 118 -10.64 36.56 -21.74
C LYS A 118 -11.81 35.59 -21.52
N ILE A 119 -11.92 35.00 -20.34
CA ILE A 119 -13.14 34.32 -19.90
C ILE A 119 -14.01 35.38 -19.24
N LYS A 120 -15.18 35.65 -19.84
CA LYS A 120 -16.25 36.43 -19.21
C LYS A 120 -16.72 35.65 -17.97
N ARG A 121 -16.74 36.30 -16.81
CA ARG A 121 -17.46 35.82 -15.63
C ARG A 121 -18.94 36.03 -15.88
N GLU A 122 -19.69 34.94 -16.02
CA GLU A 122 -21.14 34.92 -15.79
C GLU A 122 -21.38 34.43 -14.36
N SER A 123 -22.37 35.06 -13.71
CA SER A 123 -22.72 34.94 -12.30
C SER A 123 -23.35 33.58 -11.94
N ASP A 124 -23.02 33.10 -10.75
CA ASP A 124 -23.29 31.76 -10.18
C ASP A 124 -24.74 31.50 -9.70
N ASP A 125 -25.76 32.17 -10.22
CA ASP A 125 -27.08 32.18 -9.55
C ASP A 125 -28.26 31.50 -10.28
N ASP A 126 -28.04 30.61 -11.26
CA ASP A 126 -29.20 30.01 -11.98
C ASP A 126 -29.07 28.52 -12.38
N ARG A 127 -28.26 27.72 -11.67
CA ARG A 127 -28.09 26.27 -11.97
C ARG A 127 -28.62 25.28 -10.93
N SER A 128 -29.37 25.75 -9.93
CA SER A 128 -29.84 24.89 -8.83
C SER A 128 -31.30 24.43 -8.93
N SER A 129 -32.07 24.75 -9.98
CA SER A 129 -33.51 24.40 -10.06
C SER A 129 -33.91 23.34 -11.09
N ASN A 130 -33.04 22.92 -12.02
CA ASN A 130 -33.45 22.07 -13.16
C ASN A 130 -32.99 20.60 -13.15
N TYR A 131 -32.44 20.09 -12.05
CA TYR A 131 -32.05 18.66 -11.93
C TYR A 131 -32.95 17.83 -11.00
N ARG A 132 -33.98 18.42 -10.37
CA ARG A 132 -34.82 17.72 -9.37
C ARG A 132 -36.17 17.20 -9.87
N ASN A 133 -36.58 17.47 -11.12
CA ASN A 133 -37.91 17.08 -11.62
C ASN A 133 -37.92 16.11 -12.82
N LYS A 134 -36.86 15.32 -13.02
CA LYS A 134 -36.81 14.32 -14.11
C LYS A 134 -36.61 12.87 -13.66
N LEU A 135 -36.78 12.59 -12.37
CA LEU A 135 -36.61 11.25 -11.77
C LEU A 135 -37.90 10.64 -11.20
N LEU A 136 -39.05 11.26 -11.43
CA LEU A 136 -40.34 10.74 -11.00
C LEU A 136 -41.31 10.82 -12.18
N ASN A 137 -41.22 9.85 -13.11
CA ASN A 137 -42.37 9.32 -13.84
C ASN A 137 -41.95 8.16 -14.76
N GLY A 138 -42.40 6.96 -14.37
CA GLY A 138 -42.94 5.93 -15.27
C GLY A 138 -42.07 5.44 -16.43
N ASN A 139 -41.44 4.28 -16.24
CA ASN A 139 -41.84 3.13 -17.03
C ASN A 139 -41.41 1.84 -16.34
N LYS A 140 -42.40 1.02 -15.98
CA LYS A 140 -42.24 -0.41 -15.70
C LYS A 140 -41.88 -1.09 -17.02
N GLY A 141 -40.62 -0.96 -17.41
CA GLY A 141 -40.03 -1.71 -18.51
C GLY A 141 -39.58 -3.06 -17.98
N THR A 142 -40.21 -4.11 -18.50
CA THR A 142 -39.81 -5.52 -18.40
C THR A 142 -38.29 -5.63 -18.51
N PHE A 143 -37.64 -6.14 -17.46
CA PHE A 143 -36.22 -6.48 -17.47
C PHE A 143 -36.05 -7.65 -18.47
N LEU A 144 -35.89 -7.36 -19.76
CA LEU A 144 -35.29 -8.30 -20.68
C LEU A 144 -33.81 -8.39 -20.30
N ILE A 145 -33.48 -9.37 -19.47
CA ILE A 145 -32.12 -9.85 -19.27
C ILE A 145 -31.71 -10.50 -20.60
N PHE A 146 -31.27 -9.67 -21.55
CA PHE A 146 -30.38 -10.18 -22.60
C PHE A 146 -29.05 -10.45 -21.90
N SER A 147 -28.85 -11.72 -21.57
CA SER A 147 -27.60 -12.31 -21.07
C SER A 147 -26.52 -12.20 -22.15
N LYS A 148 -26.15 -10.98 -22.54
CA LYS A 148 -25.01 -10.75 -23.41
C LYS A 148 -23.78 -10.97 -22.56
N MET A 149 -23.05 -12.05 -22.86
CA MET A 149 -21.83 -12.36 -22.14
C MET A 149 -20.85 -11.19 -22.26
N VAL A 150 -20.28 -10.75 -21.14
CA VAL A 150 -19.41 -9.58 -21.11
C VAL A 150 -17.95 -10.01 -21.32
N LEU A 151 -17.28 -9.37 -22.28
CA LEU A 151 -15.90 -9.68 -22.66
C LEU A 151 -14.98 -8.49 -22.40
N ILE A 152 -13.98 -8.68 -21.54
CA ILE A 152 -13.06 -7.62 -21.09
C ILE A 152 -11.63 -7.98 -21.44
N LEU A 153 -10.89 -7.00 -21.97
CA LEU A 153 -9.43 -7.07 -22.10
C LEU A 153 -8.78 -6.28 -20.97
N GLY A 154 -7.93 -6.92 -20.17
CA GLY A 154 -7.21 -6.34 -19.04
C GLY A 154 -5.71 -6.22 -19.31
N MET A 155 -5.10 -5.11 -18.87
CA MET A 155 -3.65 -4.87 -18.98
C MET A 155 -3.03 -4.58 -17.61
N GLU A 156 -2.01 -5.37 -17.26
CA GLU A 156 -1.23 -5.28 -16.02
C GLU A 156 0.23 -4.95 -16.35
N GLY A 157 0.81 -3.97 -15.65
CA GLY A 157 2.21 -3.57 -15.79
C GLY A 157 2.63 -2.53 -14.75
N SER A 158 2.22 -2.76 -13.51
CA SER A 158 2.55 -1.96 -12.32
C SER A 158 3.98 -2.20 -11.83
N ALA A 159 4.53 -3.40 -12.07
CA ALA A 159 5.83 -3.86 -11.59
C ALA A 159 6.74 -4.32 -12.75
N ASN A 160 7.57 -5.34 -12.55
CA ASN A 160 8.46 -5.89 -13.59
C ASN A 160 7.79 -6.89 -14.55
N LYS A 161 6.56 -7.30 -14.25
CA LYS A 161 5.74 -8.20 -15.08
C LYS A 161 4.79 -7.35 -15.91
N LEU A 162 4.64 -7.73 -17.18
CA LEU A 162 3.65 -7.18 -18.09
C LEU A 162 2.74 -8.32 -18.54
N GLY A 163 1.44 -8.15 -18.36
CA GLY A 163 0.43 -9.13 -18.74
C GLY A 163 -0.73 -8.49 -19.49
N VAL A 164 -1.29 -9.23 -20.45
CA VAL A 164 -2.58 -8.89 -21.07
C VAL A 164 -3.46 -10.12 -20.95
N GLY A 165 -4.69 -9.94 -20.47
CA GLY A 165 -5.63 -11.04 -20.29
C GLY A 165 -6.99 -10.70 -20.89
N ILE A 166 -7.73 -11.74 -21.29
CA ILE A 166 -9.09 -11.61 -21.80
C ILE A 166 -9.98 -12.54 -20.99
N VAL A 167 -11.02 -11.96 -20.39
CA VAL A 167 -11.99 -12.67 -19.54
C VAL A 167 -13.39 -12.48 -20.11
N LYS A 168 -14.15 -13.59 -20.14
CA LYS A 168 -15.54 -13.64 -20.58
C LYS A 168 -16.40 -14.23 -19.45
N ASP A 169 -17.17 -13.38 -18.78
CA ASP A 169 -18.01 -13.78 -17.63
C ASP A 169 -17.32 -14.73 -16.62
N GLY A 170 -16.15 -14.32 -16.10
CA GLY A 170 -15.36 -15.11 -15.15
C GLY A 170 -14.45 -16.15 -15.80
N GLN A 171 -14.70 -16.54 -17.05
CA GLN A 171 -13.84 -17.47 -17.78
C GLN A 171 -12.63 -16.75 -18.39
N VAL A 172 -11.42 -17.18 -18.00
CA VAL A 172 -10.17 -16.69 -18.60
C VAL A 172 -9.95 -17.36 -19.98
N LEU A 173 -10.01 -16.56 -21.05
CA LEU A 173 -9.81 -17.03 -22.42
C LEU A 173 -8.34 -16.93 -22.86
N SER A 174 -7.61 -15.96 -22.33
CA SER A 174 -6.18 -15.76 -22.61
C SER A 174 -5.52 -14.99 -21.47
N ASN A 175 -4.25 -15.26 -21.20
CA ASN A 175 -3.47 -14.60 -20.14
C ASN A 175 -1.94 -14.60 -20.40
N PRO A 176 -1.45 -14.17 -21.58
CA PRO A 176 -0.02 -14.12 -21.85
C PRO A 176 0.68 -13.08 -20.98
N ARG A 177 1.88 -13.42 -20.52
CA ARG A 177 2.70 -12.61 -19.63
C ARG A 177 4.17 -12.69 -20.00
N VAL A 178 4.88 -11.59 -19.79
CA VAL A 178 6.33 -11.50 -19.89
C VAL A 178 6.92 -10.84 -18.64
N THR A 179 8.10 -11.30 -18.23
CA THR A 179 8.80 -10.79 -17.04
C THR A 179 10.08 -10.08 -17.48
N TYR A 180 10.32 -8.88 -16.95
CA TYR A 180 11.63 -8.25 -17.03
C TYR A 180 12.53 -8.83 -15.95
N ILE A 181 13.57 -9.56 -16.38
CA ILE A 181 14.57 -10.21 -15.52
C ILE A 181 15.87 -9.42 -15.63
N THR A 182 16.40 -8.97 -14.49
CA THR A 182 17.69 -8.27 -14.37
C THR A 182 18.82 -9.25 -14.08
N PRO A 183 20.09 -8.88 -14.37
CA PRO A 183 21.25 -9.66 -13.94
C PRO A 183 21.22 -9.94 -12.43
N THR A 184 21.82 -11.07 -12.03
CA THR A 184 21.97 -11.47 -10.62
C THR A 184 22.59 -10.35 -9.80
N GLY A 185 22.00 -10.04 -8.65
CA GLY A 185 22.47 -8.97 -7.76
C GLY A 185 21.86 -7.60 -8.06
N GLU A 186 21.19 -7.42 -9.19
CA GLU A 186 20.56 -6.15 -9.58
C GLU A 186 19.04 -6.19 -9.42
N GLY A 187 18.44 -5.05 -9.02
CA GLY A 187 16.99 -4.86 -9.00
C GLY A 187 16.52 -4.10 -10.24
N PHE A 188 15.29 -4.35 -10.68
CA PHE A 188 14.72 -3.66 -11.84
C PHE A 188 14.45 -2.18 -11.55
N GLN A 189 14.90 -1.30 -12.45
CA GLN A 189 14.66 0.14 -12.32
C GLN A 189 13.38 0.55 -13.07
N PRO A 190 12.67 1.62 -12.61
CA PRO A 190 11.43 2.07 -13.25
C PRO A 190 11.58 2.39 -14.76
N THR A 191 12.68 3.04 -15.14
CA THR A 191 12.92 3.47 -16.53
C THR A 191 13.15 2.28 -17.46
N GLU A 192 13.95 1.31 -17.03
CA GLU A 192 14.27 0.12 -17.82
C GLU A 192 13.06 -0.81 -17.94
N THR A 193 12.32 -0.96 -16.84
CA THR A 193 11.05 -1.69 -16.82
C THR A 193 10.04 -1.08 -17.77
N ALA A 194 9.92 0.26 -17.80
CA ALA A 194 9.05 0.95 -18.74
C ALA A 194 9.45 0.71 -20.20
N ARG A 195 10.75 0.75 -20.54
CA ARG A 195 11.24 0.42 -21.90
C ARG A 195 10.91 -1.02 -22.28
N HIS A 196 11.08 -1.96 -21.34
CA HIS A 196 10.66 -3.34 -21.55
C HIS A 196 9.16 -3.39 -21.88
N HIS A 197 8.29 -2.76 -21.08
CA HIS A 197 6.86 -2.77 -21.31
C HIS A 197 6.46 -2.16 -22.66
N GLN A 198 7.04 -1.00 -23.00
CA GLN A 198 6.81 -0.32 -24.28
C GLN A 198 7.14 -1.21 -25.48
N SER A 199 8.22 -2.01 -25.39
CA SER A 199 8.62 -2.92 -26.47
C SER A 199 7.73 -4.16 -26.61
N LYS A 200 7.03 -4.57 -25.54
CA LYS A 200 6.33 -5.86 -25.47
C LYS A 200 4.80 -5.76 -25.48
N ILE A 201 4.22 -4.65 -25.03
CA ILE A 201 2.77 -4.55 -24.81
C ILE A 201 1.93 -4.72 -26.07
N VAL A 202 2.32 -4.11 -27.20
CA VAL A 202 1.57 -4.26 -28.46
C VAL A 202 1.62 -5.70 -29.00
N PRO A 203 2.80 -6.36 -29.07
CA PRO A 203 2.85 -7.80 -29.36
C PRO A 203 1.99 -8.64 -28.41
N LEU A 204 2.00 -8.34 -27.11
CA LEU A 204 1.27 -9.10 -26.10
C LEU A 204 -0.25 -8.95 -26.25
N VAL A 205 -0.75 -7.76 -26.59
CA VAL A 205 -2.17 -7.54 -26.92
C VAL A 205 -2.59 -8.38 -28.13
N ARG A 206 -1.78 -8.42 -29.20
CA ARG A 206 -2.09 -9.24 -30.38
C ARG A 206 -2.09 -10.73 -30.05
N GLN A 207 -1.15 -11.17 -29.22
CA GLN A 207 -1.10 -12.54 -28.74
C GLN A 207 -2.36 -12.87 -27.93
N ALA A 208 -2.78 -12.00 -27.01
CA ALA A 208 -3.96 -12.23 -26.19
C ALA A 208 -5.24 -12.37 -27.00
N LEU A 209 -5.45 -11.47 -27.98
CA LEU A 209 -6.59 -11.53 -28.90
C LEU A 209 -6.59 -12.83 -29.71
N LYS A 210 -5.41 -13.23 -30.22
CA LYS A 210 -5.25 -14.45 -31.01
C LYS A 210 -5.52 -15.71 -30.19
N GLU A 211 -4.99 -15.80 -28.97
CA GLU A 211 -5.19 -16.94 -28.06
C GLU A 211 -6.65 -17.07 -27.63
N ALA A 212 -7.31 -15.94 -27.35
CA ALA A 212 -8.73 -15.94 -27.00
C ALA A 212 -9.65 -16.20 -28.22
N GLY A 213 -9.12 -16.05 -29.45
CA GLY A 213 -9.90 -16.18 -30.68
C GLY A 213 -10.97 -15.09 -30.83
N VAL A 214 -10.67 -13.87 -30.37
CA VAL A 214 -11.62 -12.74 -30.36
C VAL A 214 -11.09 -11.56 -31.16
N GLU A 215 -12.00 -10.88 -31.84
CA GLU A 215 -11.73 -9.65 -32.58
C GLU A 215 -11.98 -8.41 -31.69
N PRO A 216 -11.27 -7.29 -31.93
CA PRO A 216 -11.41 -6.10 -31.09
C PRO A 216 -12.83 -5.52 -30.97
N HIS A 217 -13.67 -5.73 -31.99
CA HIS A 217 -15.04 -5.24 -32.00
C HIS A 217 -15.97 -6.04 -31.07
N GLU A 218 -15.59 -7.26 -30.69
CA GLU A 218 -16.34 -8.13 -29.78
C GLU A 218 -16.13 -7.76 -28.31
N LEU A 219 -15.02 -7.11 -27.97
CA LEU A 219 -14.75 -6.62 -26.61
C LEU A 219 -15.83 -5.62 -26.16
N ASP A 220 -16.26 -5.71 -24.91
CA ASP A 220 -17.20 -4.75 -24.32
C ASP A 220 -16.48 -3.57 -23.65
N ALA A 221 -15.32 -3.81 -23.02
CA ALA A 221 -14.48 -2.76 -22.43
C ALA A 221 -12.99 -3.12 -22.38
N ILE A 222 -12.16 -2.12 -22.08
CA ILE A 222 -10.73 -2.27 -21.85
C ILE A 222 -10.41 -1.82 -20.41
N ALA A 223 -9.90 -2.74 -19.62
CA ALA A 223 -9.41 -2.49 -18.27
C ALA A 223 -7.88 -2.34 -18.26
N TYR A 224 -7.37 -1.45 -17.44
CA TYR A 224 -5.94 -1.31 -17.21
C TYR A 224 -5.66 -1.01 -15.74
N THR A 225 -4.44 -1.31 -15.32
CA THR A 225 -4.01 -1.00 -13.96
C THR A 225 -3.83 0.49 -13.78
N LYS A 226 -4.71 1.13 -13.01
CA LYS A 226 -4.57 2.54 -12.63
C LYS A 226 -3.51 2.71 -11.54
N GLY A 227 -3.39 1.73 -10.66
CA GLY A 227 -2.38 1.65 -9.60
C GLY A 227 -2.80 0.73 -8.46
N PRO A 228 -2.03 0.62 -7.37
CA PRO A 228 -0.71 1.24 -7.16
C PRO A 228 0.37 0.64 -8.06
N GLY A 229 1.57 1.23 -8.07
CA GLY A 229 2.70 0.70 -8.85
C GLY A 229 3.76 1.73 -9.25
N MET A 230 4.77 1.27 -9.99
CA MET A 230 5.84 2.12 -10.51
C MET A 230 5.30 3.09 -11.57
N GLY A 231 5.64 4.37 -11.44
CA GLY A 231 5.08 5.42 -12.30
C GLY A 231 5.33 5.21 -13.80
N ALA A 232 6.58 5.02 -14.22
CA ALA A 232 6.92 4.91 -15.64
C ALA A 232 6.31 3.67 -16.33
N PRO A 233 6.32 2.46 -15.71
CA PRO A 233 5.57 1.30 -16.20
C PRO A 233 4.06 1.55 -16.29
N LEU A 234 3.43 2.07 -15.24
CA LEU A 234 1.99 2.38 -15.23
C LEU A 234 1.61 3.34 -16.37
N ILE A 235 2.39 4.40 -16.58
CA ILE A 235 2.17 5.36 -17.68
C ILE A 235 2.21 4.64 -19.04
N SER A 236 3.18 3.75 -19.23
CA SER A 236 3.35 3.03 -20.49
C SER A 236 2.12 2.16 -20.82
N VAL A 237 1.58 1.46 -19.82
CA VAL A 237 0.36 0.65 -19.98
C VAL A 237 -0.87 1.53 -20.20
N ALA A 238 -1.04 2.57 -19.39
CA ALA A 238 -2.20 3.47 -19.47
C ALA A 238 -2.31 4.17 -20.83
N ILE A 239 -1.18 4.59 -21.43
CA ILE A 239 -1.16 5.18 -22.78
C ILE A 239 -1.70 4.19 -23.82
N VAL A 240 -1.27 2.93 -23.76
CA VAL A 240 -1.71 1.91 -24.72
C VAL A 240 -3.18 1.59 -24.52
N ALA A 241 -3.64 1.40 -23.27
CA ALA A 241 -5.06 1.19 -22.96
C ALA A 241 -5.94 2.32 -23.52
N ARG A 242 -5.55 3.59 -23.27
CA ARG A 242 -6.25 4.78 -23.78
C ARG A 242 -6.27 4.82 -25.31
N THR A 243 -5.16 4.50 -25.94
CA THR A 243 -5.04 4.47 -27.40
C THR A 243 -5.98 3.41 -27.99
N LEU A 244 -6.00 2.20 -27.44
CA LEU A 244 -6.86 1.12 -27.90
C LEU A 244 -8.34 1.41 -27.67
N SER A 245 -8.69 2.03 -26.54
CA SER A 245 -10.05 2.50 -26.27
C SER A 245 -10.55 3.49 -27.32
N LEU A 246 -9.71 4.46 -27.71
CA LEU A 246 -10.06 5.43 -28.74
C LEU A 246 -10.18 4.79 -30.13
N LEU A 247 -9.24 3.91 -30.49
CA LEU A 247 -9.23 3.23 -31.78
C LEU A 247 -10.42 2.28 -31.96
N TRP A 248 -10.72 1.48 -30.93
CA TRP A 248 -11.78 0.47 -30.98
C TRP A 248 -13.13 0.97 -30.47
N LYS A 249 -13.19 2.25 -30.04
CA LYS A 249 -14.37 2.91 -29.48
C LYS A 249 -14.98 2.10 -28.32
N LYS A 250 -14.10 1.60 -27.44
CA LYS A 250 -14.49 0.81 -26.26
C LYS A 250 -14.30 1.64 -24.99
N PRO A 251 -15.20 1.52 -24.00
CA PRO A 251 -15.04 2.20 -22.72
C PRO A 251 -13.78 1.72 -21.97
N LEU A 252 -13.26 2.59 -21.10
CA LEU A 252 -12.10 2.31 -20.25
C LEU A 252 -12.51 2.05 -18.81
N ILE A 253 -11.73 1.22 -18.14
CA ILE A 253 -11.84 0.97 -16.71
C ILE A 253 -10.44 1.04 -16.10
N GLY A 254 -10.24 1.97 -15.17
CA GLY A 254 -9.04 2.09 -14.35
C GLY A 254 -9.18 1.24 -13.10
N ALA A 255 -8.57 0.05 -13.12
CA ALA A 255 -8.65 -0.92 -12.04
C ALA A 255 -7.58 -0.68 -10.95
N ASN A 256 -7.93 -1.01 -9.71
CA ASN A 256 -6.96 -1.10 -8.62
C ASN A 256 -6.26 -2.47 -8.65
N HIS A 257 -4.94 -2.46 -8.59
CA HIS A 257 -4.10 -3.66 -8.68
C HIS A 257 -4.33 -4.64 -7.52
N CYS A 258 -4.44 -4.12 -6.28
CA CYS A 258 -4.69 -4.95 -5.10
C CYS A 258 -6.06 -5.63 -5.19
N VAL A 259 -7.09 -4.90 -5.60
CA VAL A 259 -8.44 -5.44 -5.81
C VAL A 259 -8.45 -6.48 -6.93
N GLY A 260 -7.65 -6.28 -7.99
CA GLY A 260 -7.46 -7.29 -9.05
C GLY A 260 -6.99 -8.65 -8.50
N HIS A 261 -5.97 -8.64 -7.63
CA HIS A 261 -5.49 -9.86 -6.96
C HIS A 261 -6.58 -10.52 -6.10
N ILE A 262 -7.32 -9.74 -5.33
CA ILE A 262 -8.40 -10.25 -4.46
C ILE A 262 -9.51 -10.90 -5.29
N GLU A 263 -10.05 -10.18 -6.28
CA GLU A 263 -11.20 -10.66 -7.06
C GLU A 263 -10.84 -11.86 -7.94
N MET A 264 -9.65 -11.88 -8.54
CA MET A 264 -9.17 -13.07 -9.25
C MET A 264 -9.00 -14.26 -8.30
N GLY A 265 -8.46 -14.02 -7.09
CA GLY A 265 -8.34 -15.06 -6.08
C GLY A 265 -9.68 -15.65 -5.67
N ARG A 266 -10.70 -14.79 -5.46
CA ARG A 266 -12.07 -15.23 -5.15
C ARG A 266 -12.68 -16.04 -6.29
N GLU A 267 -12.58 -15.54 -7.52
CA GLU A 267 -13.16 -16.19 -8.70
C GLU A 267 -12.60 -17.60 -8.90
N VAL A 268 -11.27 -17.76 -8.84
CA VAL A 268 -10.63 -19.05 -9.15
C VAL A 268 -10.67 -20.05 -8.00
N THR A 269 -10.79 -19.60 -6.75
CA THR A 269 -10.82 -20.48 -5.56
C THR A 269 -12.22 -20.73 -5.03
N GLY A 270 -13.20 -19.89 -5.37
CA GLY A 270 -14.54 -19.93 -4.82
C GLY A 270 -14.66 -19.35 -3.41
N ALA A 271 -13.62 -18.69 -2.89
CA ALA A 271 -13.64 -18.05 -1.57
C ALA A 271 -14.73 -16.95 -1.52
N LYS A 272 -15.59 -17.00 -0.49
CA LYS A 272 -16.80 -16.16 -0.44
C LYS A 272 -16.62 -14.90 0.36
N ASP A 273 -15.99 -14.97 1.52
CA ASP A 273 -15.67 -13.78 2.32
C ASP A 273 -14.40 -13.97 3.17
N PRO A 274 -13.25 -14.19 2.52
CA PRO A 274 -12.01 -14.48 3.21
C PRO A 274 -11.36 -13.23 3.81
N ILE A 275 -10.60 -13.43 4.88
CA ILE A 275 -9.47 -12.55 5.20
C ILE A 275 -8.39 -12.76 4.15
N VAL A 276 -8.00 -11.69 3.49
CA VAL A 276 -7.01 -11.76 2.41
C VAL A 276 -5.65 -11.33 2.93
N LEU A 277 -4.68 -12.24 2.90
CA LEU A 277 -3.27 -11.87 3.02
C LEU A 277 -2.74 -11.57 1.62
N TYR A 278 -2.53 -10.29 1.32
CA TYR A 278 -1.92 -9.83 0.08
C TYR A 278 -0.41 -9.61 0.26
N VAL A 279 0.39 -10.50 -0.32
CA VAL A 279 1.86 -10.48 -0.22
C VAL A 279 2.52 -10.48 -1.60
N SER A 280 3.11 -9.36 -1.97
CA SER A 280 3.81 -9.15 -3.24
C SER A 280 5.19 -8.52 -3.03
N GLY A 281 5.87 -8.18 -4.13
CA GLY A 281 7.13 -7.43 -4.08
C GLY A 281 6.99 -6.13 -3.28
N CYS A 282 5.94 -5.36 -3.54
CA CYS A 282 5.78 -4.02 -2.94
C CYS A 282 4.67 -3.94 -1.88
N ASN A 283 3.81 -4.94 -1.78
CA ASN A 283 2.65 -4.90 -0.88
C ASN A 283 2.71 -6.03 0.14
N THR A 284 2.35 -5.72 1.38
CA THR A 284 2.07 -6.70 2.44
C THR A 284 0.93 -6.13 3.27
N GLN A 285 -0.26 -6.67 3.08
CA GLN A 285 -1.49 -6.15 3.67
C GLN A 285 -2.41 -7.32 4.07
N VAL A 286 -3.08 -7.20 5.21
CA VAL A 286 -4.19 -8.05 5.62
C VAL A 286 -5.48 -7.27 5.41
N ILE A 287 -6.32 -7.78 4.53
CA ILE A 287 -7.47 -7.07 3.97
C ILE A 287 -8.74 -7.86 4.27
N ALA A 288 -9.81 -7.18 4.67
CA ALA A 288 -11.14 -7.77 4.76
C ALA A 288 -12.17 -6.89 4.05
N TYR A 289 -13.20 -7.53 3.50
CA TYR A 289 -14.33 -6.81 2.92
C TYR A 289 -15.29 -6.34 4.01
N SER A 290 -15.73 -5.08 3.95
CA SER A 290 -16.76 -4.57 4.85
C SER A 290 -17.39 -3.28 4.31
N PHE A 291 -18.73 -3.26 4.20
CA PHE A 291 -19.51 -2.12 3.73
C PHE A 291 -19.07 -1.62 2.35
N GLN A 292 -19.02 -2.50 1.34
CA GLN A 292 -18.62 -2.16 -0.04
C GLN A 292 -17.21 -1.57 -0.18
N THR A 293 -16.32 -1.91 0.75
CA THR A 293 -14.93 -1.49 0.72
C THR A 293 -14.04 -2.64 1.17
N TYR A 294 -12.90 -2.81 0.50
CA TYR A 294 -11.81 -3.65 1.01
C TYR A 294 -10.95 -2.83 1.97
N ARG A 295 -11.04 -3.13 3.27
CA ARG A 295 -10.37 -2.41 4.35
C ARG A 295 -9.06 -3.10 4.73
N ILE A 296 -8.04 -2.30 5.00
CA ILE A 296 -6.73 -2.79 5.44
C ILE A 296 -6.76 -2.83 6.98
N PHE A 297 -6.65 -4.02 7.57
CA PHE A 297 -6.60 -4.24 9.02
C PHE A 297 -5.18 -4.22 9.57
N GLY A 298 -4.23 -4.64 8.74
CA GLY A 298 -2.81 -4.61 9.05
C GLY A 298 -2.00 -4.45 7.77
N GLU A 299 -0.91 -3.71 7.83
CA GLU A 299 0.00 -3.57 6.69
C GLU A 299 1.47 -3.49 7.12
N THR A 300 2.37 -3.67 6.16
CA THR A 300 3.77 -3.33 6.38
C THR A 300 3.91 -1.82 6.58
N ILE A 301 4.67 -1.42 7.62
CA ILE A 301 4.97 -0.01 7.88
C ILE A 301 6.24 0.48 7.16
N ASP A 302 6.92 -0.40 6.40
CA ASP A 302 8.14 -0.08 5.67
C ASP A 302 8.18 -0.62 4.24
N ILE A 303 8.70 -1.84 4.02
CA ILE A 303 8.88 -2.47 2.72
C ILE A 303 7.95 -3.68 2.58
N GLY A 304 7.59 -4.05 1.34
CA GLY A 304 6.88 -5.31 1.11
C GLY A 304 7.75 -6.52 1.45
N ILE A 305 7.14 -7.61 1.91
CA ILE A 305 7.82 -8.87 2.19
C ILE A 305 8.58 -9.40 0.97
N GLY A 306 8.01 -9.27 -0.24
CA GLY A 306 8.71 -9.65 -1.46
C GLY A 306 9.94 -8.78 -1.74
N ASN A 307 9.91 -7.48 -1.41
CA ASN A 307 11.09 -6.63 -1.51
C ASN A 307 12.18 -7.05 -0.52
N CYS A 308 11.81 -7.44 0.70
CA CYS A 308 12.74 -7.99 1.69
C CYS A 308 13.44 -9.24 1.13
N LEU A 309 12.66 -10.19 0.60
CA LEU A 309 13.17 -11.40 -0.04
C LEU A 309 14.06 -11.07 -1.26
N ASP A 310 13.60 -10.22 -2.17
CA ASP A 310 14.34 -9.86 -3.38
C ASP A 310 15.65 -9.09 -3.08
N ARG A 311 15.67 -8.26 -2.02
CA ARG A 311 16.91 -7.61 -1.56
C ARG A 311 17.84 -8.63 -0.94
N PHE A 312 17.33 -9.53 -0.10
CA PHE A 312 18.15 -10.58 0.49
C PHE A 312 18.79 -11.48 -0.58
N ALA A 313 18.03 -11.91 -1.58
CA ALA A 313 18.55 -12.71 -2.69
C ALA A 313 19.72 -12.02 -3.40
N ARG A 314 19.71 -10.69 -3.51
CA ARG A 314 20.81 -9.92 -4.10
C ARG A 314 22.07 -9.93 -3.25
N ILE A 315 21.93 -9.83 -1.91
CA ILE A 315 23.06 -9.92 -0.97
C ILE A 315 23.79 -11.25 -1.15
N VAL A 316 23.03 -12.35 -1.16
CA VAL A 316 23.58 -13.71 -1.29
C VAL A 316 23.81 -14.14 -2.74
N LYS A 317 23.65 -13.23 -3.71
CA LYS A 317 23.87 -13.43 -5.15
C LYS A 317 23.08 -14.62 -5.74
N LEU A 318 21.86 -14.84 -5.26
CA LEU A 318 20.93 -15.80 -5.87
C LEU A 318 20.37 -15.25 -7.18
N SER A 319 20.09 -16.15 -8.13
CA SER A 319 19.55 -15.80 -9.45
C SER A 319 18.21 -15.06 -9.34
N ASN A 320 17.97 -14.13 -10.26
CA ASN A 320 16.66 -13.50 -10.44
C ASN A 320 15.73 -14.30 -11.37
N ASP A 321 16.21 -15.39 -11.98
CA ASP A 321 15.45 -16.28 -12.88
C ASP A 321 15.05 -17.57 -12.16
N PRO A 322 13.77 -17.99 -12.15
CA PRO A 322 12.59 -17.30 -12.71
C PRO A 322 12.11 -16.10 -11.88
N CYS A 323 12.35 -16.13 -10.57
CA CYS A 323 12.22 -14.99 -9.67
C CYS A 323 13.08 -15.22 -8.40
N PRO A 324 13.51 -14.15 -7.70
CA PRO A 324 14.39 -14.28 -6.53
C PRO A 324 13.72 -15.05 -5.38
N GLY A 325 12.44 -14.74 -5.10
CA GLY A 325 11.67 -15.41 -4.06
C GLY A 325 11.56 -16.93 -4.22
N TYR A 326 11.44 -17.43 -5.47
CA TYR A 326 11.43 -18.86 -5.75
C TYR A 326 12.80 -19.50 -5.47
N ASN A 327 13.88 -18.84 -5.86
CA ASN A 327 15.23 -19.34 -5.61
C ASN A 327 15.57 -19.38 -4.11
N ILE A 328 15.07 -18.40 -3.33
CA ILE A 328 15.14 -18.43 -1.85
C ILE A 328 14.37 -19.64 -1.32
N GLU A 329 13.17 -19.92 -1.81
CA GLU A 329 12.38 -21.10 -1.40
C GLU A 329 13.11 -22.42 -1.65
N ILE A 330 13.72 -22.57 -2.83
CA ILE A 330 14.48 -23.78 -3.14
C ILE A 330 15.72 -23.91 -2.25
N ALA A 331 16.41 -22.82 -1.96
CA ALA A 331 17.57 -22.82 -1.07
C ALA A 331 17.18 -23.13 0.38
N ALA A 332 16.09 -22.53 0.88
CA ALA A 332 15.58 -22.70 2.23
C ALA A 332 15.29 -24.18 2.57
N ARG A 333 14.83 -24.99 1.61
CA ARG A 333 14.57 -26.44 1.81
C ARG A 333 15.80 -27.24 2.23
N LYS A 334 17.01 -26.73 1.99
CA LYS A 334 18.27 -27.37 2.35
C LYS A 334 18.86 -26.82 3.65
N GLY A 335 18.28 -25.75 4.20
CA GLY A 335 18.67 -25.17 5.49
C GLY A 335 18.43 -26.16 6.63
N LYS A 336 19.32 -26.14 7.61
CA LYS A 336 19.31 -27.03 8.79
C LYS A 336 19.44 -26.25 10.08
N ARG A 337 20.04 -25.05 10.04
CA ARG A 337 20.26 -24.20 11.20
C ARG A 337 19.36 -22.98 11.13
N PHE A 338 18.70 -22.70 12.24
CA PHE A 338 17.90 -21.50 12.42
C PHE A 338 18.77 -20.40 13.04
N LEU A 339 18.89 -19.28 12.34
CA LEU A 339 19.46 -18.03 12.83
C LEU A 339 18.32 -17.20 13.40
N GLU A 340 18.43 -16.79 14.67
CA GLU A 340 17.47 -15.87 15.27
C GLU A 340 17.55 -14.50 14.60
N LEU A 341 16.44 -14.11 13.97
CA LEU A 341 16.24 -12.81 13.35
C LEU A 341 15.20 -11.99 14.15
N PRO A 342 15.19 -10.66 14.02
CA PRO A 342 14.26 -9.82 14.76
C PRO A 342 12.82 -10.14 14.37
N TYR A 343 11.99 -10.44 15.35
CA TYR A 343 10.57 -10.71 15.13
C TYR A 343 9.75 -9.44 15.39
N VAL A 344 9.34 -8.72 14.35
CA VAL A 344 8.81 -7.35 14.46
C VAL A 344 7.34 -7.25 14.03
N VAL A 345 6.44 -7.67 14.92
CA VAL A 345 4.99 -7.48 14.80
C VAL A 345 4.53 -6.35 15.73
N LYS A 346 3.75 -5.40 15.22
CA LYS A 346 3.20 -4.26 15.98
C LYS A 346 1.68 -4.23 15.83
N GLY A 347 0.96 -4.86 16.75
CA GLY A 347 -0.50 -5.00 16.59
C GLY A 347 -0.80 -5.91 15.40
N MET A 348 -1.47 -5.40 14.37
CA MET A 348 -1.71 -6.12 13.11
C MET A 348 -0.72 -5.72 12.00
N ASP A 349 0.23 -4.83 12.30
CA ASP A 349 1.24 -4.36 11.36
C ASP A 349 2.57 -5.12 11.49
N VAL A 350 3.37 -5.08 10.43
CA VAL A 350 4.70 -5.73 10.36
C VAL A 350 5.77 -4.77 9.85
N SER A 351 7.03 -5.05 10.17
CA SER A 351 8.18 -4.31 9.66
C SER A 351 9.30 -5.29 9.28
N PHE A 352 9.82 -5.16 8.06
CA PHE A 352 10.83 -6.09 7.52
C PHE A 352 12.20 -5.45 7.35
N SER A 353 12.33 -4.13 7.43
CA SER A 353 13.61 -3.44 7.16
C SER A 353 14.68 -3.81 8.18
N GLY A 354 14.33 -3.92 9.46
CA GLY A 354 15.31 -4.29 10.50
C GLY A 354 15.89 -5.70 10.31
N ILE A 355 15.05 -6.65 9.87
CA ILE A 355 15.47 -8.01 9.53
C ILE A 355 16.44 -7.98 8.36
N LEU A 356 16.10 -7.21 7.32
CA LEU A 356 16.94 -7.08 6.15
C LEU A 356 18.27 -6.40 6.48
N THR A 357 18.29 -5.32 7.26
CA THR A 357 19.51 -4.63 7.67
C THR A 357 20.43 -5.56 8.47
N GLN A 358 19.90 -6.36 9.40
CA GLN A 358 20.70 -7.35 10.11
C GLN A 358 21.38 -8.33 9.16
N LEU A 359 20.64 -8.83 8.15
CA LEU A 359 21.19 -9.73 7.14
C LEU A 359 22.19 -9.01 6.22
N GLU A 360 21.93 -7.77 5.81
CA GLU A 360 22.85 -6.95 5.01
C GLU A 360 24.19 -6.72 5.72
N GLU A 361 24.18 -6.45 7.02
CA GLU A 361 25.39 -6.17 7.80
C GLU A 361 26.18 -7.42 8.21
N HIS A 362 25.49 -8.55 8.41
CA HIS A 362 26.10 -9.72 9.06
C HIS A 362 26.18 -10.97 8.18
N ALA A 363 25.49 -11.05 7.03
CA ALA A 363 25.51 -12.24 6.18
C ALA A 363 26.92 -12.65 5.77
N ASP A 364 27.77 -11.71 5.33
CA ASP A 364 29.15 -12.02 4.95
C ASP A 364 29.96 -12.61 6.11
N ARG A 365 29.73 -12.13 7.35
CA ARG A 365 30.38 -12.66 8.55
C ARG A 365 29.88 -14.07 8.86
N TYR A 366 28.57 -14.29 8.81
CA TYR A 366 27.97 -15.61 9.04
C TYR A 366 28.48 -16.64 8.04
N LEU A 367 28.55 -16.28 6.76
CA LEU A 367 29.05 -17.15 5.70
C LEU A 367 30.57 -17.39 5.83
N ALA A 368 31.36 -16.35 6.13
CA ALA A 368 32.81 -16.47 6.27
C ALA A 368 33.23 -17.30 7.50
N SER A 369 32.44 -17.26 8.58
CA SER A 369 32.67 -18.09 9.76
C SER A 369 32.41 -19.58 9.53
N GLY A 370 31.63 -19.92 8.49
CA GLY A 370 31.15 -21.27 8.23
C GLY A 370 30.06 -21.74 9.22
N GLU A 371 29.57 -20.87 10.10
CA GLU A 371 28.52 -21.19 11.07
C GLU A 371 27.16 -21.42 10.40
N TYR A 372 26.87 -20.61 9.37
CA TYR A 372 25.64 -20.68 8.58
C TYR A 372 25.96 -20.76 7.09
N THR A 373 25.10 -21.47 6.36
CA THR A 373 25.10 -21.51 4.89
C THR A 373 24.08 -20.53 4.31
N ILE A 374 24.13 -20.27 2.99
CA ILE A 374 23.11 -19.44 2.32
C ILE A 374 21.73 -20.08 2.50
N GLU A 375 21.67 -21.41 2.43
CA GLU A 375 20.48 -22.22 2.65
C GLU A 375 19.90 -22.02 4.07
N ASP A 376 20.75 -21.99 5.09
CA ASP A 376 20.33 -21.71 6.48
C ASP A 376 19.78 -20.29 6.64
N LEU A 377 20.40 -19.29 6.00
CA LEU A 377 19.91 -17.91 6.04
C LEU A 377 18.57 -17.76 5.29
N CYS A 378 18.42 -18.42 4.14
CA CYS A 378 17.15 -18.46 3.40
C CYS A 378 16.04 -19.10 4.23
N PHE A 379 16.33 -20.22 4.89
CA PHE A 379 15.42 -20.90 5.80
C PHE A 379 15.00 -19.98 6.95
N SER A 380 15.97 -19.41 7.67
CA SER A 380 15.73 -18.56 8.83
C SER A 380 14.91 -17.32 8.48
N LEU A 381 15.20 -16.70 7.32
CA LEU A 381 14.44 -15.56 6.83
C LEU A 381 12.99 -15.95 6.54
N GLN A 382 12.75 -17.05 5.82
CA GLN A 382 11.40 -17.51 5.49
C GLN A 382 10.58 -17.82 6.75
N GLU A 383 11.12 -18.63 7.67
CA GLU A 383 10.42 -18.97 8.91
C GLU A 383 10.03 -17.70 9.70
N THR A 384 10.95 -16.74 9.81
CA THR A 384 10.70 -15.50 10.56
C THR A 384 9.62 -14.65 9.91
N VAL A 385 9.78 -14.30 8.62
CA VAL A 385 8.87 -13.34 7.96
C VAL A 385 7.49 -13.96 7.68
N PHE A 386 7.42 -15.26 7.41
CA PHE A 386 6.15 -15.94 7.21
C PHE A 386 5.39 -16.14 8.52
N ALA A 387 6.07 -16.47 9.63
CA ALA A 387 5.43 -16.52 10.94
C ALA A 387 4.80 -15.17 11.30
N MET A 388 5.52 -14.05 11.06
CA MET A 388 4.98 -12.71 11.25
C MET A 388 3.70 -12.46 10.44
N CYS A 389 3.68 -12.88 9.16
CA CYS A 389 2.49 -12.76 8.30
C CYS A 389 1.33 -13.65 8.76
N VAL A 390 1.61 -14.87 9.21
CA VAL A 390 0.60 -15.79 9.78
C VAL A 390 -0.01 -15.17 11.04
N GLU A 391 0.80 -14.63 11.93
CA GLU A 391 0.33 -14.02 13.18
C GLU A 391 -0.60 -12.83 12.95
N ILE A 392 -0.23 -11.88 12.08
CA ILE A 392 -1.12 -10.73 11.80
C ILE A 392 -2.41 -11.14 11.09
N THR A 393 -2.35 -12.20 10.29
CA THR A 393 -3.52 -12.77 9.60
C THR A 393 -4.45 -13.42 10.62
N GLU A 394 -3.89 -14.21 11.53
CA GLU A 394 -4.61 -14.85 12.64
C GLU A 394 -5.28 -13.81 13.56
N ARG A 395 -4.56 -12.74 13.91
CA ARG A 395 -5.11 -11.62 14.70
C ARG A 395 -6.30 -10.97 14.00
N THR A 396 -6.23 -10.80 12.68
CA THR A 396 -7.33 -10.22 11.88
C THR A 396 -8.53 -11.18 11.78
N MET A 397 -8.27 -12.47 11.59
CA MET A 397 -9.33 -13.50 11.62
C MET A 397 -10.04 -13.52 12.98
N ALA A 398 -9.30 -13.35 14.09
CA ALA A 398 -9.88 -13.24 15.42
C ALA A 398 -10.77 -12.00 15.58
N HIS A 399 -10.35 -10.88 15.00
CA HIS A 399 -11.07 -9.62 15.09
C HIS A 399 -12.38 -9.61 14.28
N THR A 400 -12.42 -10.37 13.19
CA THR A 400 -13.53 -10.40 12.22
C THR A 400 -14.41 -11.64 12.32
N ASP A 401 -14.03 -12.62 13.14
CA ASP A 401 -14.66 -13.94 13.27
C ASP A 401 -14.76 -14.70 11.92
N SER A 402 -13.81 -14.45 11.01
CA SER A 402 -13.78 -15.11 9.70
C SER A 402 -13.23 -16.53 9.78
N LYS A 403 -13.81 -17.42 8.97
CA LYS A 403 -13.40 -18.83 8.81
C LYS A 403 -12.78 -19.13 7.46
N GLU A 404 -12.49 -18.11 6.67
CA GLU A 404 -11.85 -18.24 5.37
C GLU A 404 -10.62 -17.33 5.33
N VAL A 405 -9.49 -17.86 4.85
CA VAL A 405 -8.29 -17.08 4.57
C VAL A 405 -7.88 -17.29 3.12
N LEU A 406 -7.55 -16.22 2.42
CA LEU A 406 -7.12 -16.25 1.02
C LEU A 406 -5.74 -15.60 0.91
N ILE A 407 -4.77 -16.32 0.35
CA ILE A 407 -3.44 -15.76 0.07
C ILE A 407 -3.37 -15.35 -1.40
N VAL A 408 -2.99 -14.10 -1.65
CA VAL A 408 -2.81 -13.54 -2.99
C VAL A 408 -1.49 -12.78 -3.11
N GLY A 409 -1.10 -12.45 -4.34
CA GLY A 409 0.17 -11.82 -4.66
C GLY A 409 1.31 -12.80 -4.89
N GLY A 410 2.42 -12.31 -5.43
CA GLY A 410 3.48 -13.18 -5.94
C GLY A 410 4.20 -14.02 -4.88
N VAL A 411 4.29 -13.53 -3.64
CA VAL A 411 4.85 -14.31 -2.52
C VAL A 411 3.84 -15.37 -2.04
N GLY A 412 2.56 -15.22 -2.40
CA GLY A 412 1.52 -16.21 -2.16
C GLY A 412 1.74 -17.54 -2.89
N CYS A 413 2.59 -17.59 -3.92
CA CYS A 413 3.03 -18.85 -4.54
C CYS A 413 3.86 -19.75 -3.60
N ASN A 414 4.49 -19.16 -2.58
CA ASN A 414 5.48 -19.85 -1.77
C ASN A 414 4.82 -20.98 -0.97
N LYS A 415 5.31 -22.21 -1.17
CA LYS A 415 4.67 -23.39 -0.55
C LYS A 415 4.87 -23.44 0.95
N ARG A 416 5.97 -22.90 1.47
CA ARG A 416 6.19 -22.82 2.92
C ARG A 416 5.22 -21.86 3.59
N LEU A 417 4.98 -20.69 3.00
CA LEU A 417 3.94 -19.77 3.49
C LEU A 417 2.55 -20.40 3.45
N GLN A 418 2.18 -21.08 2.35
CA GLN A 418 0.90 -21.79 2.24
C GLN A 418 0.77 -22.89 3.31
N GLU A 419 1.83 -23.65 3.58
CA GLU A 419 1.87 -24.67 4.63
C GLU A 419 1.64 -24.06 6.02
N MET A 420 2.41 -23.03 6.39
CA MET A 420 2.29 -22.38 7.71
C MET A 420 0.92 -21.76 7.94
N MET A 421 0.37 -21.09 6.91
CA MET A 421 -0.99 -20.55 6.97
C MET A 421 -2.05 -21.65 7.03
N GLY A 422 -1.80 -22.78 6.37
CA GLY A 422 -2.68 -23.95 6.37
C GLY A 422 -2.82 -24.57 7.76
N VAL A 423 -1.70 -24.72 8.47
CA VAL A 423 -1.68 -25.19 9.87
C VAL A 423 -2.49 -24.25 10.77
N MET A 424 -2.24 -22.93 10.70
CA MET A 424 -3.00 -21.95 11.48
C MET A 424 -4.51 -21.99 11.17
N ALA A 425 -4.87 -22.08 9.88
CA ALA A 425 -6.26 -22.17 9.47
C ALA A 425 -6.92 -23.46 9.99
N GLU A 426 -6.25 -24.61 9.90
CA GLU A 426 -6.76 -25.90 10.38
C GLU A 426 -6.98 -25.88 11.90
N GLU A 427 -6.01 -25.39 12.68
CA GLU A 427 -6.12 -25.28 14.14
C GLU A 427 -7.27 -24.36 14.58
N ARG A 428 -7.62 -23.37 13.76
CA ARG A 428 -8.76 -22.48 13.97
C ARG A 428 -10.10 -23.06 13.51
N GLY A 429 -10.11 -24.17 12.78
CA GLY A 429 -11.30 -24.67 12.07
C GLY A 429 -11.74 -23.76 10.92
N ALA A 430 -10.78 -23.09 10.27
CA ALA A 430 -10.94 -22.25 9.09
C ALA A 430 -10.40 -22.94 7.82
N VAL A 431 -10.68 -22.36 6.65
CA VAL A 431 -10.25 -22.88 5.35
C VAL A 431 -9.24 -21.93 4.71
N LEU A 432 -8.10 -22.46 4.29
CA LEU A 432 -7.13 -21.75 3.47
C LEU A 432 -7.45 -21.93 1.98
N TYR A 433 -7.54 -20.81 1.28
CA TYR A 433 -7.55 -20.70 -0.17
C TYR A 433 -6.24 -20.08 -0.65
N ALA A 434 -5.65 -20.64 -1.69
CA ALA A 434 -4.49 -20.08 -2.36
C ALA A 434 -4.65 -20.26 -3.86
N THR A 435 -4.18 -19.28 -4.63
CA THR A 435 -4.15 -19.38 -6.08
C THR A 435 -2.92 -20.17 -6.55
N ASP A 436 -2.93 -20.59 -7.81
CA ASP A 436 -1.75 -21.18 -8.45
C ASP A 436 -0.90 -20.12 -9.17
N GLU A 437 0.28 -20.51 -9.63
CA GLU A 437 1.28 -19.63 -10.27
C GLU A 437 0.76 -18.83 -11.49
N ARG A 438 -0.32 -19.29 -12.13
CA ARG A 438 -0.94 -18.58 -13.25
C ARG A 438 -1.56 -17.27 -12.78
N TYR A 439 -2.08 -17.24 -11.55
CA TYR A 439 -2.88 -16.13 -11.01
C TYR A 439 -2.25 -15.42 -9.82
N CYS A 440 -1.36 -16.06 -9.04
CA CYS A 440 -0.65 -15.39 -7.93
C CYS A 440 0.29 -14.28 -8.43
N ILE A 441 1.00 -14.53 -9.52
CA ILE A 441 1.92 -13.55 -10.13
C ILE A 441 1.09 -12.55 -10.94
N ASP A 442 1.46 -11.26 -10.87
CA ASP A 442 0.82 -10.16 -11.61
C ASP A 442 0.48 -10.56 -13.05
N ASN A 443 -0.79 -10.42 -13.44
CA ASN A 443 -1.28 -10.92 -14.72
C ASN A 443 -2.42 -10.05 -15.26
N GLY A 444 -2.63 -10.08 -16.58
CA GLY A 444 -3.65 -9.24 -17.21
C GLY A 444 -5.08 -9.73 -16.95
N ALA A 445 -5.26 -11.03 -16.70
CA ALA A 445 -6.58 -11.61 -16.42
C ALA A 445 -7.18 -11.06 -15.12
N MET A 446 -6.38 -10.82 -14.07
CA MET A 446 -6.88 -10.26 -12.82
C MET A 446 -7.45 -8.85 -12.99
N ILE A 447 -6.84 -8.07 -13.89
CA ILE A 447 -7.32 -6.73 -14.26
C ILE A 447 -8.57 -6.81 -15.13
N ALA A 448 -8.65 -7.81 -16.01
CA ALA A 448 -9.85 -8.07 -16.79
C ALA A 448 -11.03 -8.50 -15.90
N GLN A 449 -10.79 -9.31 -14.87
CA GLN A 449 -11.80 -9.79 -13.93
C GLN A 449 -12.38 -8.64 -13.08
N VAL A 450 -11.55 -7.82 -12.45
CA VAL A 450 -12.08 -6.64 -11.73
C VAL A 450 -12.73 -5.65 -12.70
N GLY A 451 -12.21 -5.55 -13.93
CA GLY A 451 -12.83 -4.76 -15.01
C GLY A 451 -14.22 -5.27 -15.38
N LEU A 452 -14.43 -6.59 -15.39
CA LEU A 452 -15.72 -7.23 -15.62
C LEU A 452 -16.73 -6.85 -14.53
N GLU A 453 -16.33 -6.95 -13.27
CA GLU A 453 -17.19 -6.59 -12.14
C GLU A 453 -17.56 -5.09 -12.15
N MET A 454 -16.57 -4.22 -12.36
CA MET A 454 -16.78 -2.78 -12.51
C MET A 454 -17.67 -2.45 -13.72
N PHE A 455 -17.52 -3.16 -14.84
CA PHE A 455 -18.34 -2.94 -16.02
C PHE A 455 -19.81 -3.30 -15.77
N LYS A 456 -20.06 -4.44 -15.11
CA LYS A 456 -21.41 -4.93 -14.78
C LYS A 456 -22.18 -3.96 -13.87
N THR A 457 -21.47 -3.23 -13.00
CA THR A 457 -22.05 -2.21 -12.11
C THR A 457 -22.10 -0.81 -12.74
N GLY A 458 -21.60 -0.64 -13.97
CA GLY A 458 -21.57 0.64 -14.68
C GLY A 458 -20.42 1.57 -14.29
N GLN A 459 -19.42 1.09 -13.54
CA GLN A 459 -18.23 1.83 -13.18
C GLN A 459 -17.27 1.94 -14.37
N LEU A 460 -17.35 3.07 -15.09
CA LEU A 460 -16.47 3.39 -16.21
C LEU A 460 -15.52 4.53 -15.84
N THR A 461 -14.36 4.58 -16.49
CA THR A 461 -13.35 5.62 -16.29
C THR A 461 -13.28 6.54 -17.51
N PRO A 462 -13.77 7.80 -17.42
CA PRO A 462 -13.62 8.78 -18.49
C PRO A 462 -12.16 8.99 -18.87
N LEU A 463 -11.88 9.30 -20.14
CA LEU A 463 -10.50 9.49 -20.63
C LEU A 463 -9.74 10.61 -19.90
N LYS A 464 -10.44 11.59 -19.32
CA LYS A 464 -9.83 12.66 -18.51
C LYS A 464 -9.37 12.17 -17.13
N GLU A 465 -10.00 11.12 -16.62
CA GLU A 465 -9.78 10.52 -15.29
C GLU A 465 -9.00 9.20 -15.38
N SER A 466 -8.69 8.74 -16.59
CA SER A 466 -7.86 7.58 -16.88
C SER A 466 -6.36 7.91 -16.72
N THR A 467 -6.01 8.56 -15.61
CA THR A 467 -4.63 8.82 -15.19
C THR A 467 -4.04 7.57 -14.53
N ILE A 468 -2.84 7.71 -13.95
CA ILE A 468 -2.22 6.69 -13.10
C ILE A 468 -2.06 7.22 -11.68
N THR A 469 -2.04 6.32 -10.71
CA THR A 469 -1.91 6.65 -9.30
C THR A 469 -0.91 5.69 -8.66
N GLN A 470 0.33 6.14 -8.40
CA GLN A 470 1.36 5.26 -7.82
C GLN A 470 0.96 4.73 -6.44
N ARG A 471 0.20 5.53 -5.68
CA ARG A 471 -0.32 5.22 -4.35
C ARG A 471 -1.85 5.22 -4.43
N PHE A 472 -2.42 4.09 -4.83
CA PHE A 472 -3.86 3.91 -4.90
C PHE A 472 -4.24 2.93 -3.79
N ARG A 473 -4.86 3.41 -2.71
CA ARG A 473 -5.15 2.51 -1.59
C ARG A 473 -6.29 1.55 -1.95
N THR A 474 -6.26 0.37 -1.34
CA THR A 474 -7.28 -0.66 -1.53
C THR A 474 -8.66 -0.20 -1.05
N ASP A 475 -8.69 0.61 0.01
CA ASP A 475 -9.91 1.17 0.62
C ASP A 475 -10.45 2.43 -0.06
N GLU A 476 -9.81 2.90 -1.14
CA GLU A 476 -10.29 4.01 -1.97
C GLU A 476 -11.22 3.54 -3.11
N VAL A 477 -11.50 2.24 -3.21
CA VAL A 477 -12.30 1.64 -4.28
C VAL A 477 -13.69 1.26 -3.76
N ASP A 478 -14.73 1.78 -4.40
CA ASP A 478 -16.11 1.36 -4.17
C ASP A 478 -16.38 -0.01 -4.82
N ILE A 479 -16.64 -1.01 -3.99
CA ILE A 479 -16.91 -2.41 -4.39
C ILE A 479 -18.42 -2.59 -4.58
N LEU A 480 -18.95 -2.07 -5.68
CA LEU A 480 -20.40 -2.04 -5.95
C LEU A 480 -20.99 -3.38 -6.39
N TRP A 481 -20.15 -4.36 -6.72
CA TRP A 481 -20.56 -5.71 -7.14
C TRP A 481 -20.77 -6.67 -5.97
N ARG A 482 -20.54 -6.23 -4.73
CA ARG A 482 -20.77 -7.00 -3.51
C ARG A 482 -21.84 -6.34 -2.64
N ASP A 483 -22.57 -7.19 -1.92
CA ASP A 483 -23.60 -6.76 -0.97
C ASP A 483 -22.98 -6.01 0.23
N LYS A 484 -23.75 -5.10 0.83
CA LYS A 484 -23.28 -4.23 1.92
C LYS A 484 -22.99 -4.96 3.22
#